data_AF-A0AAE4VCJ6-F1
#
_entry.id   AF-A0AAE4VCJ6-F1
#
_cell.length_a   1.000
_cell.length_b   1.000
_cell.length_c   1.000
_cell.angle_alpha   90.00
_cell.angle_beta   90.00
_cell.angle_gamma   90.00
#
_symmetry.space_group_name_H-M   'P 1'
#
loop_
_entity.id
_entity.type
_entity.pdbx_description
1 polymer ?
#
loop_
_entity_poly.entity_id
_entity_poly.type
_entity_poly.pdbx_seq_one_letter_code
_entity_poly.pdbx_strand_id
1 'polypeptide(L)'
;MTVSDEYALFDAAGEPTATARATDPATSRQAAASIAGERLRASQQAVLRVLARVGSVGMTDSELVDRYTTAADLGFEPRQSPSGIRSRRHELVEAGEVVDTGERAKLASGRKAIVWAAA
;
A
#
# COMPACT_ATOMS: atom_id res chain seq x y z
N MET A 1 58.95 24.06 17.13
CA MET A 1 57.69 23.54 16.56
C MET A 1 57.60 24.11 15.15
N THR A 2 58.37 23.55 14.23
CA THR A 2 57.88 22.65 13.15
C THR A 2 56.97 23.45 12.20
N VAL A 3 57.51 24.10 11.15
CA VAL A 3 57.46 23.70 9.70
C VAL A 3 56.14 23.01 9.32
N SER A 4 55.42 23.26 8.21
CA SER A 4 55.56 23.96 6.92
C SER A 4 54.12 23.98 6.34
N ASP A 5 53.69 25.00 5.61
CA ASP A 5 53.66 25.04 4.13
C ASP A 5 52.73 24.00 3.45
N GLU A 6 52.08 24.46 2.38
CA GLU A 6 51.27 23.71 1.41
C GLU A 6 49.87 23.21 1.83
N TYR A 7 48.83 23.74 1.20
CA TYR A 7 47.97 23.00 0.25
C TYR A 7 46.79 23.88 -0.22
N ALA A 8 47.12 24.90 -1.01
CA ALA A 8 46.23 25.37 -2.05
C ALA A 8 46.43 24.48 -3.29
N LEU A 9 45.84 23.29 -3.30
CA LEU A 9 45.72 22.46 -4.51
C LEU A 9 44.76 21.30 -4.20
N PHE A 10 43.53 21.35 -4.71
CA PHE A 10 42.75 20.24 -5.26
C PHE A 10 41.32 20.76 -5.49
N ASP A 11 41.19 21.52 -6.57
CA ASP A 11 39.93 21.55 -7.32
C ASP A 11 39.64 20.14 -7.86
N ALA A 12 38.34 19.87 -8.01
CA ALA A 12 37.72 18.77 -8.75
C ALA A 12 37.62 17.40 -8.06
N ALA A 13 36.59 17.25 -7.22
CA ALA A 13 35.74 16.06 -7.28
C ALA A 13 34.31 16.48 -6.89
N GLY A 14 33.36 16.21 -7.78
CA GLY A 14 32.04 16.82 -7.82
C GLY A 14 31.22 16.72 -6.53
N GLU A 15 30.40 17.75 -6.35
CA GLU A 15 29.13 17.69 -5.62
C GLU A 15 28.57 16.25 -5.64
N PRO A 16 28.34 15.59 -4.50
CA PRO A 16 27.49 14.43 -4.48
C PRO A 16 26.07 14.92 -4.73
N THR A 17 25.72 15.15 -6.01
CA THR A 17 24.34 15.05 -6.45
C THR A 17 23.90 13.66 -6.04
N ALA A 18 23.15 13.59 -4.95
CA ALA A 18 22.42 12.41 -4.55
C ALA A 18 21.32 12.16 -5.61
N THR A 19 21.73 11.69 -6.78
CA THR A 19 20.89 10.90 -7.67
C THR A 19 20.70 9.57 -6.97
N ALA A 20 19.77 9.56 -6.01
CA ALA A 20 19.32 8.35 -5.35
C ALA A 20 18.82 7.40 -6.45
N ARG A 21 19.60 6.34 -6.65
CA ARG A 21 19.35 5.31 -7.63
C ARG A 21 18.03 4.63 -7.28
N ALA A 22 17.13 4.59 -8.27
CA ALA A 22 15.97 3.72 -8.27
C ALA A 22 16.43 2.27 -8.23
N THR A 23 16.42 1.60 -7.07
CA THR A 23 16.28 0.13 -6.90
C THR A 23 16.34 -0.27 -5.42
N ASP A 24 15.19 -0.23 -4.73
CA ASP A 24 14.66 -1.39 -3.97
C ASP A 24 13.31 -1.05 -3.29
N PRO A 25 12.14 -1.39 -3.89
CA PRO A 25 10.82 -1.12 -3.31
C PRO A 25 10.35 -2.23 -2.35
N ALA A 26 11.26 -3.01 -1.75
CA ALA A 26 10.89 -4.03 -0.78
C ALA A 26 10.86 -3.45 0.65
N THR A 27 11.85 -2.64 1.01
CA THR A 27 12.02 -2.11 2.38
C THR A 27 11.09 -0.94 2.69
N SER A 28 10.70 -0.11 1.70
CA SER A 28 9.72 0.96 1.90
C SER A 28 8.29 0.45 2.07
N ARG A 29 7.88 -0.54 1.27
CA ARG A 29 6.54 -1.16 1.37
C ARG A 29 6.37 -1.98 2.64
N GLN A 30 7.42 -2.68 3.08
CA GLN A 30 7.38 -3.41 4.35
C GLN A 30 7.36 -2.47 5.56
N ALA A 31 8.16 -1.39 5.56
CA ALA A 31 8.14 -0.40 6.63
C ALA A 31 6.81 0.37 6.71
N ALA A 32 6.24 0.76 5.56
CA ALA A 32 4.92 1.38 5.49
C ALA A 32 3.82 0.43 5.99
N ALA A 33 3.85 -0.84 5.60
CA ALA A 33 2.91 -1.85 6.09
C ALA A 33 3.04 -2.10 7.60
N SER A 34 4.24 -2.03 8.17
CA SER A 34 4.47 -2.13 9.62
C SER A 34 3.89 -0.94 10.38
N ILE A 35 4.13 0.29 9.90
CA ILE A 35 3.63 1.53 10.53
C ILE A 35 2.10 1.64 10.39
N ALA A 36 1.55 1.31 9.23
CA ALA A 36 0.11 1.20 9.02
C ALA A 36 -0.51 0.14 9.95
N GLY A 37 0.20 -0.99 10.14
CA GLY A 37 -0.18 -2.05 11.08
C GLY A 37 -0.39 -1.55 12.52
N GLU A 38 0.46 -0.66 13.02
CA GLU A 38 0.33 -0.12 14.39
C GLU A 38 -0.88 0.81 14.56
N ARG A 39 -1.30 1.49 13.49
CA ARG A 39 -2.42 2.45 13.52
C ARG A 39 -3.78 1.83 13.20
N LEU A 40 -3.81 0.81 12.35
CA LEU A 40 -5.05 0.21 11.86
C LEU A 40 -5.62 -0.81 12.85
N ARG A 41 -6.94 -0.80 13.01
CA ARG A 41 -7.65 -1.85 13.77
C ARG A 41 -7.48 -3.19 13.05
N ALA A 42 -7.44 -4.29 13.81
CA ALA A 42 -7.30 -5.65 13.27
C ALA A 42 -8.30 -5.97 12.13
N SER A 43 -9.50 -5.41 12.20
CA SER A 43 -10.52 -5.59 11.18
C SER A 43 -10.30 -4.80 9.89
N GLN A 44 -9.63 -3.65 9.96
CA GLN A 44 -9.18 -2.88 8.79
C GLN A 44 -7.98 -3.59 8.15
N GLN A 45 -7.02 -4.04 8.97
CA GLN A 45 -5.88 -4.83 8.50
C GLN A 45 -6.32 -6.08 7.75
N ALA A 46 -7.37 -6.77 8.22
CA ALA A 46 -7.92 -7.94 7.53
C ALA A 46 -8.42 -7.60 6.11
N VAL A 47 -9.13 -6.48 5.95
CA VAL A 47 -9.58 -6.02 4.63
C VAL A 47 -8.38 -5.62 3.76
N LEU A 48 -7.42 -4.90 4.32
CA LEU A 48 -6.20 -4.48 3.61
C LEU A 48 -5.38 -5.69 3.13
N ARG A 49 -5.24 -6.75 3.94
CA ARG A 49 -4.57 -8.00 3.53
C ARG A 49 -5.23 -8.65 2.32
N VAL A 50 -6.57 -8.68 2.27
CA VAL A 50 -7.29 -9.24 1.13
C VAL A 50 -7.05 -8.42 -0.15
N LEU A 51 -7.05 -7.09 -0.05
CA LEU A 51 -6.70 -6.22 -1.18
C LEU A 51 -5.23 -6.35 -1.59
N ALA A 52 -4.31 -6.43 -0.64
CA ALA A 52 -2.88 -6.55 -0.90
C ALA A 52 -2.52 -7.85 -1.65
N ARG A 53 -3.30 -8.93 -1.48
CA ARG A 53 -3.09 -10.20 -2.20
C ARG A 53 -3.31 -10.08 -3.72
N VAL A 54 -4.11 -9.12 -4.20
CA VAL A 54 -4.28 -8.86 -5.64
C VAL A 54 -3.42 -7.70 -6.15
N GLY A 55 -2.80 -6.95 -5.25
CA GLY A 55 -1.92 -5.83 -5.57
C GLY A 55 -2.61 -4.75 -6.41
N SER A 56 -1.89 -4.23 -7.42
CA SER A 56 -2.34 -3.12 -8.27
C SER A 56 -3.48 -3.44 -9.23
N VAL A 57 -3.81 -4.73 -9.41
CA VAL A 57 -4.99 -5.13 -10.20
C VAL A 57 -6.28 -4.66 -9.52
N GLY A 58 -6.28 -4.66 -8.19
CA GLY A 58 -7.43 -4.27 -7.39
C GLY A 58 -8.65 -5.17 -7.58
N MET A 59 -9.78 -4.76 -7.00
CA MET A 59 -11.06 -5.42 -7.17
C MET A 59 -12.22 -4.48 -6.80
N THR A 60 -13.43 -4.81 -7.24
CA THR A 60 -14.66 -4.12 -6.84
C THR A 60 -15.07 -4.43 -5.40
N ASP A 61 -15.95 -3.62 -4.82
CA ASP A 61 -16.55 -3.91 -3.50
C ASP A 61 -17.30 -5.25 -3.45
N SER A 62 -17.93 -5.69 -4.55
CA SER A 62 -18.56 -7.01 -4.62
C SER A 62 -17.53 -8.12 -4.53
N GLU A 63 -16.48 -8.03 -5.35
CA GLU A 63 -15.41 -9.01 -5.38
C GLU A 63 -14.61 -9.06 -4.07
N LEU A 64 -14.44 -7.91 -3.42
CA LEU A 64 -13.82 -7.81 -2.10
C LEU A 64 -14.66 -8.54 -1.05
N VAL A 65 -15.97 -8.35 -1.05
CA VAL A 65 -16.87 -9.06 -0.15
C VAL A 65 -16.79 -10.57 -0.39
N ASP A 66 -16.83 -11.01 -1.65
CA ASP A 66 -16.80 -12.43 -2.00
C ASP A 66 -15.49 -13.08 -1.56
N ARG A 67 -14.34 -12.49 -1.94
CA ARG A 67 -13.01 -12.99 -1.56
C ARG A 67 -12.77 -12.96 -0.06
N TYR A 68 -13.22 -11.90 0.63
CA TYR A 68 -13.12 -11.81 2.07
C TYR A 68 -13.96 -12.89 2.75
N THR A 69 -15.19 -13.10 2.29
CA THR A 69 -16.10 -14.11 2.85
C THR A 69 -15.50 -15.51 2.70
N THR A 70 -14.98 -15.84 1.51
CA THR A 70 -14.25 -17.10 1.30
C THR A 70 -13.05 -17.24 2.24
N ALA A 71 -12.24 -16.19 2.39
CA ALA A 71 -11.10 -16.22 3.31
C ALA A 71 -11.54 -16.43 4.77
N ALA A 72 -12.65 -15.81 5.18
CA ALA A 72 -13.20 -15.96 6.53
C ALA A 72 -13.80 -17.35 6.79
N ASP A 73 -14.48 -17.93 5.80
CA ASP A 73 -15.01 -19.29 5.89
C ASP A 73 -13.91 -20.35 5.94
N LEU A 74 -12.76 -20.07 5.32
CA LEU A 74 -11.54 -20.88 5.42
C LEU A 74 -10.72 -20.60 6.70
N GLY A 75 -11.15 -19.66 7.55
CA GLY A 75 -10.49 -19.33 8.81
C GLY A 75 -9.25 -18.43 8.69
N PHE A 76 -8.97 -17.86 7.51
CA PHE A 76 -7.85 -16.95 7.30
C PHE A 76 -8.10 -15.52 7.80
N GLU A 77 -9.36 -15.09 7.86
CA GLU A 77 -9.74 -13.76 8.29
C GLU A 77 -10.93 -13.82 9.27
N PRO A 78 -11.07 -12.85 10.20
CA PRO A 78 -12.22 -12.83 11.10
C PRO A 78 -13.52 -12.58 10.33
N ARG A 79 -14.65 -13.14 10.79
CA ARG A 79 -15.96 -12.90 10.16
C ARG A 79 -16.34 -11.42 10.21
N GLN A 80 -16.83 -10.89 9.10
CA GLN A 80 -17.35 -9.53 8.97
C GLN A 80 -18.57 -9.53 8.06
N SER A 81 -19.51 -8.63 8.28
CA SER A 81 -20.64 -8.46 7.36
C SER A 81 -20.20 -7.78 6.05
N PRO A 82 -20.92 -7.98 4.94
CA PRO A 82 -20.66 -7.26 3.68
C PRO A 82 -20.67 -5.74 3.83
N SER A 83 -21.55 -5.18 4.65
CA SER A 83 -21.57 -3.74 4.94
C SER A 83 -20.36 -3.30 5.76
N GLY A 84 -19.93 -4.12 6.72
CA GLY A 84 -18.72 -3.89 7.51
C GLY A 84 -17.48 -3.83 6.63
N ILE A 85 -17.29 -4.80 5.73
CA ILE A 85 -16.16 -4.86 4.79
C ILE A 85 -16.06 -3.58 3.96
N ARG A 86 -17.16 -3.13 3.36
CA ARG A 86 -17.21 -1.89 2.58
C ARG A 86 -16.92 -0.64 3.41
N SER A 87 -17.35 -0.64 4.67
CA SER A 87 -17.08 0.45 5.61
C SER A 87 -15.58 0.52 5.94
N ARG A 88 -14.92 -0.61 6.27
CA ARG A 88 -13.47 -0.60 6.47
C ARG A 88 -12.69 -0.22 5.21
N ARG A 89 -13.12 -0.69 4.03
CA ARG A 89 -12.51 -0.25 2.78
C ARG A 89 -12.61 1.27 2.62
N HIS A 90 -13.75 1.90 2.96
CA HIS A 90 -13.86 3.35 2.96
C HIS A 90 -12.90 4.00 3.95
N GLU A 91 -12.85 3.52 5.20
CA GLU A 91 -11.91 4.02 6.20
C GLU A 91 -10.45 3.87 5.77
N LEU A 92 -10.11 2.80 5.03
CA LEU A 92 -8.77 2.60 4.48
C LEU A 92 -8.44 3.57 3.34
N VAL A 93 -9.44 3.98 2.56
CA VAL A 93 -9.28 5.07 1.58
C VAL A 93 -9.01 6.39 2.29
N GLU A 94 -9.77 6.71 3.34
CA GLU A 94 -9.53 7.91 4.16
C GLU A 94 -8.17 7.89 4.85
N ALA A 95 -7.67 6.70 5.19
CA ALA A 95 -6.34 6.50 5.77
C ALA A 95 -5.21 6.54 4.73
N GLY A 96 -5.51 6.55 3.42
CA GLY A 96 -4.51 6.52 2.35
C GLY A 96 -3.91 5.13 2.07
N GLU A 97 -4.50 4.07 2.61
CA GLU A 97 -4.02 2.68 2.49
C GLU A 97 -4.67 1.93 1.31
N VAL A 98 -5.77 2.48 0.77
CA VAL A 98 -6.50 1.96 -0.39
C VAL A 98 -6.79 3.11 -1.33
N VAL A 99 -6.65 2.87 -2.63
CA VAL A 99 -6.82 3.88 -3.67
C VAL A 99 -7.86 3.44 -4.70
N ASP A 100 -8.60 4.42 -5.24
CA ASP A 100 -9.34 4.25 -6.49
C ASP A 100 -8.32 4.12 -7.62
N THR A 101 -8.33 3.02 -8.36
CA THR A 101 -7.36 2.79 -9.44
C THR A 101 -7.65 3.65 -10.68
N GLY A 102 -8.78 4.34 -10.72
CA GLY A 102 -9.32 5.01 -11.92
C GLY A 102 -10.10 4.05 -12.83
N GLU A 103 -9.95 2.73 -12.62
CA GLU A 103 -10.64 1.72 -13.42
C GLU A 103 -12.07 1.49 -12.95
N ARG A 104 -12.91 1.04 -13.87
CA ARG A 104 -14.32 0.73 -13.61
C ARG A 104 -14.67 -0.63 -14.18
N ALA A 105 -15.05 -1.57 -13.31
CA ALA A 105 -15.52 -2.89 -13.73
C ALA A 105 -17.05 -2.90 -13.91
N LYS A 106 -17.54 -3.62 -14.91
CA LYS A 106 -18.98 -3.80 -15.15
C LYS A 106 -19.49 -4.98 -14.31
N LEU A 107 -20.43 -4.70 -13.43
CA LEU A 107 -21.10 -5.72 -12.63
C LEU A 107 -22.13 -6.49 -13.45
N ALA A 108 -22.57 -7.64 -12.95
CA ALA A 108 -23.63 -8.45 -13.58
C ALA A 108 -24.93 -7.66 -13.81
N SER A 109 -25.22 -6.66 -12.95
CA SER A 109 -26.36 -5.76 -13.13
C SER A 109 -26.19 -4.73 -14.25
N GLY A 110 -25.05 -4.73 -14.96
CA GLY A 110 -24.69 -3.75 -15.97
C GLY A 110 -24.13 -2.42 -15.42
N ARG A 111 -24.14 -2.21 -14.10
CA ARG A 111 -23.61 -1.00 -13.45
C ARG A 111 -22.07 -1.03 -13.45
N LYS A 112 -21.46 0.15 -13.53
CA LYS A 112 -20.02 0.32 -13.32
C LYS A 112 -19.72 0.47 -11.83
N ALA A 113 -18.68 -0.20 -11.36
CA ALA A 113 -18.17 -0.11 -9.99
C ALA A 113 -16.70 0.27 -9.99
N ILE A 114 -16.28 0.98 -8.94
CA ILE A 114 -14.88 1.36 -8.72
C ILE A 114 -14.06 0.10 -8.46
N VAL A 115 -12.87 0.05 -9.05
CA VAL A 115 -11.85 -0.94 -8.71
C VAL A 115 -10.92 -0.32 -7.68
N TRP A 116 -10.77 -0.99 -6.55
CA TRP A 116 -9.97 -0.55 -5.42
C TRP A 116 -8.71 -1.39 -5.31
N ALA A 117 -7.56 -0.75 -5.09
CA ALA A 117 -6.29 -1.42 -4.84
C ALA A 117 -5.68 -0.97 -3.52
N ALA A 118 -4.83 -1.80 -2.93
CA ALA A 118 -3.95 -1.35 -1.85
C ALA A 118 -2.98 -0.29 -2.40
N ALA A 119 -2.67 0.72 -1.59
CA ALA A 119 -1.76 1.82 -1.94
C ALA A 119 -0.29 1.37 -2.12
#